data_AF-A0A857DEU9-F1
#
_entry.id   AF-A0A857DEU9-F1
#
_cell.length_a   1.000
_cell.length_b   1.000
_cell.length_c   1.000
_cell.angle_alpha   90.00
_cell.angle_beta   90.00
_cell.angle_gamma   90.00
#
_symmetry.space_group_name_H-M   'P 1'
#
loop_
_entity.id
_entity.type
_entity.pdbx_description
1 polymer ?
#
loop_
_entity_poly.entity_id
_entity_poly.type
_entity_poly.pdbx_seq_one_letter_code
_entity_poly.pdbx_strand_id
1 'polypeptide(L)'
;MRNSKKHTKKRIKKINPIFVIVLGIALMLGGSWSYQLLQLDRSIEQQKAELESKKLQIIAQNGQLHEEIEKLNTPSYVEQLAREKLGLVRKGEILIAPKESEN
;
A
#
# COMPACT_ATOMS: atom_id res chain seq x y z
N MET A 1 70.21 -41.98 -12.48
CA MET A 1 69.78 -40.80 -13.26
C MET A 1 68.86 -39.95 -12.39
N ARG A 2 69.21 -38.67 -12.18
CA ARG A 2 68.68 -37.80 -11.11
C ARG A 2 67.46 -37.01 -11.62
N ASN A 3 66.27 -37.30 -11.11
CA ASN A 3 65.02 -36.69 -11.55
C ASN A 3 64.83 -35.30 -10.89
N SER A 4 64.88 -34.23 -11.68
CA SER A 4 64.79 -32.84 -11.20
C SER A 4 63.35 -32.32 -11.31
N LYS A 5 62.65 -32.25 -10.17
CA LYS A 5 61.35 -31.56 -10.04
C LYS A 5 61.55 -30.05 -10.18
N LYS A 6 61.14 -29.47 -11.31
CA LYS A 6 61.11 -28.01 -11.51
C LYS A 6 59.89 -27.42 -10.81
N HIS A 7 60.09 -26.79 -9.66
CA HIS A 7 59.08 -25.93 -9.04
C HIS A 7 58.99 -24.63 -9.84
N THR A 8 57.93 -24.47 -10.65
CA THR A 8 57.61 -23.23 -11.34
C THR A 8 57.04 -22.23 -10.33
N LYS A 9 57.90 -21.39 -9.75
CA LYS A 9 57.47 -20.23 -8.95
C LYS A 9 56.68 -19.28 -9.85
N LYS A 10 55.35 -19.31 -9.75
CA LYS A 10 54.46 -18.33 -10.40
C LYS A 10 54.83 -16.95 -9.89
N ARG A 11 55.36 -16.09 -10.76
CA ARG A 11 55.61 -14.68 -10.48
C ARG A 11 54.26 -13.99 -10.26
N ILE A 12 53.94 -13.69 -9.02
CA ILE A 12 52.79 -12.85 -8.67
C ILE A 12 53.12 -11.45 -9.19
N LYS A 13 52.39 -10.98 -10.21
CA LYS A 13 52.58 -9.62 -10.75
C LYS A 13 52.30 -8.63 -9.62
N LYS A 14 53.27 -7.76 -9.32
CA LYS A 14 53.11 -6.69 -8.32
C LYS A 14 52.08 -5.70 -8.88
N ILE A 15 50.94 -5.61 -8.22
CA ILE A 15 49.87 -4.68 -8.58
C ILE A 15 50.30 -3.29 -8.10
N ASN A 16 50.11 -2.26 -8.93
CA ASN A 16 50.50 -0.89 -8.56
C ASN A 16 49.66 -0.43 -7.35
N PRO A 17 50.28 0.00 -6.24
CA PRO A 17 49.54 0.35 -5.01
C PRO A 17 48.59 1.52 -5.23
N ILE A 18 48.94 2.46 -6.12
CA ILE A 18 48.08 3.58 -6.52
C ILE A 18 46.79 3.08 -7.20
N PHE A 19 46.88 2.04 -8.03
CA PHE A 19 45.71 1.46 -8.69
C PHE A 19 44.76 0.82 -7.67
N VAL A 20 45.30 0.16 -6.64
CA VAL A 20 44.50 -0.42 -5.55
C VAL A 20 43.80 0.66 -4.73
N ILE A 21 44.47 1.78 -4.46
CA ILE A 21 43.90 2.92 -3.73
C ILE A 21 42.78 3.58 -4.53
N VAL A 22 43.01 3.85 -5.82
CA VAL A 22 42.00 4.46 -6.72
C VAL A 22 40.79 3.54 -6.87
N LEU A 23 41.01 2.22 -7.02
CA LEU A 23 39.92 1.25 -7.09
C LEU A 23 39.14 1.19 -5.76
N GLY A 24 39.83 1.27 -4.62
CA GLY A 24 39.20 1.33 -3.30
C GLY A 24 38.30 2.57 -3.15
N ILE A 25 38.79 3.74 -3.56
CA ILE A 25 38.01 5.00 -3.54
C ILE A 25 36.82 4.90 -4.50
N ALA A 26 37.01 4.36 -5.71
CA ALA A 26 35.94 4.19 -6.69
C ALA A 26 34.83 3.23 -6.19
N LEU A 27 35.20 2.13 -5.52
CA LEU A 27 34.24 1.22 -4.90
C LEU A 27 33.53 1.83 -3.69
N MET A 28 34.22 2.66 -2.90
CA MET A 28 33.65 3.36 -1.75
C MET A 28 32.62 4.42 -2.19
N LEU A 29 32.94 5.19 -3.24
CA LEU A 29 32.04 6.19 -3.82
C LEU A 29 30.88 5.55 -4.61
N GLY A 30 31.16 4.50 -5.41
CA GLY A 30 30.16 3.79 -6.21
C GLY A 30 29.20 2.93 -5.37
N GLY A 31 29.71 2.28 -4.33
CA GLY A 31 28.90 1.45 -3.42
C GLY A 31 27.88 2.26 -2.64
N SER A 32 28.20 3.51 -2.29
CA SER A 32 27.29 4.38 -1.53
C SER A 32 26.05 4.81 -2.33
N TRP A 33 26.17 4.90 -3.66
CA TRP A 33 25.08 5.36 -4.53
C TRP A 33 24.02 4.27 -4.80
N SER A 34 24.42 3.01 -4.91
CA SER A 34 23.51 1.90 -5.23
C SER A 34 22.51 1.55 -4.13
N TYR A 35 22.87 1.75 -2.85
CA TYR A 35 21.98 1.45 -1.72
C TYR A 35 20.88 2.50 -1.52
N GLN A 36 21.10 3.75 -1.93
CA GLN A 36 20.12 4.83 -1.80
C GLN A 36 18.97 4.69 -2.81
N LEU A 37 19.25 4.25 -4.04
CA LEU A 37 18.20 4.07 -5.06
C LEU A 37 17.19 2.98 -4.67
N LEU A 38 17.67 1.84 -4.17
CA LEU A 38 16.80 0.71 -3.83
C LEU A 38 15.86 0.98 -2.65
N GLN A 39 16.28 1.81 -1.69
CA GLN A 39 15.40 2.20 -0.58
C GLN A 39 14.38 3.26 -1.02
N LEU A 40 14.78 4.16 -1.92
CA LEU A 40 13.90 5.18 -2.46
C LEU A 40 12.76 4.54 -3.29
N ASP A 41 13.07 3.56 -4.14
CA ASP A 41 12.08 2.89 -4.97
C ASP A 41 10.99 2.21 -4.15
N ARG A 42 11.35 1.49 -3.07
CA ARG A 42 10.37 0.82 -2.21
C ARG A 42 9.44 1.79 -1.50
N SER A 43 9.99 2.89 -0.97
CA SER A 43 9.18 3.89 -0.27
C SER A 43 8.22 4.62 -1.22
N ILE A 44 8.63 4.84 -2.48
CA ILE A 44 7.77 5.45 -3.50
C ILE A 44 6.69 4.47 -3.95
N GLU A 45 7.01 3.19 -4.15
CA GLU A 45 6.02 2.17 -4.49
C GLU A 45 4.98 1.98 -3.39
N GLN A 46 5.41 1.95 -2.12
CA GLN A 46 4.49 1.87 -0.99
C GLN A 46 3.55 3.07 -0.91
N GLN A 47 4.09 4.28 -1.07
CA GLN A 47 3.27 5.50 -1.10
C GLN A 47 2.27 5.48 -2.28
N LYS A 48 2.71 5.06 -3.47
CA LYS A 48 1.82 4.91 -4.62
C LYS A 48 0.69 3.92 -4.34
N ALA A 49 1.01 2.74 -3.80
CA ALA A 49 0.02 1.73 -3.47
C ALA A 49 -0.98 2.23 -2.39
N GLU A 50 -0.51 2.96 -1.38
CA GLU A 50 -1.37 3.56 -0.37
C GLU A 50 -2.32 4.62 -0.98
N LEU A 51 -1.79 5.49 -1.83
CA LEU A 51 -2.58 6.51 -2.52
C LEU A 51 -3.63 5.88 -3.45
N GLU A 52 -3.26 4.84 -4.20
CA GLU A 52 -4.20 4.11 -5.06
C GLU A 52 -5.30 3.43 -4.24
N SER A 53 -4.95 2.80 -3.12
CA SER A 53 -5.94 2.22 -2.20
C SER A 53 -6.90 3.28 -1.67
N LYS A 54 -6.40 4.43 -1.20
CA LYS A 54 -7.24 5.54 -0.72
C LYS A 54 -8.16 6.06 -1.82
N LYS A 55 -7.64 6.21 -3.05
CA LYS A 55 -8.44 6.64 -4.21
C LYS A 55 -9.59 5.68 -4.47
N LEU A 56 -9.33 4.37 -4.49
CA LEU A 56 -10.36 3.35 -4.69
C LEU A 56 -11.43 3.38 -3.59
N GLN A 57 -11.02 3.54 -2.32
CA GLN A 57 -11.95 3.66 -1.20
C GLN A 57 -12.86 4.90 -1.35
N ILE A 58 -12.29 6.05 -1.70
CA ILE A 58 -13.06 7.29 -1.89
C ILE A 58 -14.04 7.15 -3.05
N ILE A 59 -13.64 6.53 -4.17
CA ILE A 59 -14.53 6.29 -5.31
C ILE A 59 -15.69 5.38 -4.90
N ALA A 60 -15.41 4.31 -4.16
CA ALA A 60 -16.44 3.39 -3.68
C ALA A 60 -17.43 4.10 -2.72
N GLN A 61 -16.92 4.89 -1.77
CA GLN A 61 -17.74 5.69 -0.86
C GLN A 61 -18.60 6.70 -1.61
N ASN A 62 -18.04 7.37 -2.62
CA ASN A 62 -18.78 8.33 -3.43
C ASN A 62 -19.94 7.65 -4.17
N GLY A 63 -19.70 6.47 -4.76
CA GLY A 63 -20.76 5.68 -5.40
C GLY A 63 -21.88 5.28 -4.45
N GLN A 64 -21.54 4.81 -3.25
CA GLN A 64 -22.52 4.45 -2.22
C GLN A 64 -23.37 5.66 -1.79
N LEU A 65 -22.73 6.81 -1.57
CA LEU A 65 -23.42 8.05 -1.21
C LEU A 65 -24.34 8.52 -2.34
N HIS A 66 -23.94 8.36 -3.59
CA HIS A 66 -24.79 8.72 -4.72
C HIS A 66 -26.04 7.85 -4.78
N GLU A 67 -25.89 6.53 -4.60
CA GLU A 67 -27.03 5.60 -4.53
C GLU A 67 -27.97 5.93 -3.36
N GLU A 68 -27.43 6.32 -2.21
CA GLU A 68 -28.23 6.76 -1.06
C GLU A 68 -29.02 8.04 -1.36
N ILE A 69 -28.39 9.02 -2.03
CA ILE A 69 -29.06 10.24 -2.49
C ILE A 69 -30.20 9.90 -3.46
N GLU A 70 -29.95 9.00 -4.43
CA GLU A 70 -30.99 8.56 -5.37
C GLU A 70 -32.18 7.92 -4.66
N LYS A 71 -31.92 7.06 -3.66
CA LYS A 71 -32.98 6.46 -2.85
C LYS A 71 -33.78 7.52 -2.08
N LEU A 72 -33.10 8.47 -1.44
CA LEU A 72 -33.72 9.57 -0.70
C LEU A 72 -34.53 10.53 -1.59
N ASN A 73 -34.29 10.56 -2.90
CA ASN A 73 -35.11 11.32 -3.85
C ASN A 73 -36.47 10.65 -4.14
N THR A 74 -36.72 9.44 -3.63
CA THR A 74 -38.00 8.75 -3.81
C THR A 74 -38.90 8.89 -2.57
N PRO A 75 -40.16 9.35 -2.71
CA PRO A 75 -41.06 9.52 -1.57
C PRO A 75 -41.33 8.23 -0.79
N SER A 76 -41.37 7.08 -1.46
CA SER A 76 -41.59 5.78 -0.83
C SER A 76 -40.45 5.39 0.12
N TYR A 77 -39.20 5.64 -0.28
CA TYR A 77 -38.05 5.32 0.56
C TYR A 77 -37.95 6.28 1.75
N VAL A 78 -38.23 7.57 1.55
CA VAL A 78 -38.31 8.55 2.64
C VAL A 78 -39.39 8.17 3.64
N GLU A 79 -40.56 7.72 3.18
CA GLU A 79 -41.63 7.24 4.05
C GLU A 79 -41.24 5.99 4.83
N GLN A 80 -40.60 5.01 4.16
CA GLN A 80 -40.10 3.81 4.83
C GLN A 80 -39.10 4.19 5.92
N LEU A 81 -38.14 5.07 5.61
CA LEU A 81 -37.15 5.54 6.56
C LEU A 81 -37.80 6.30 7.74
N ALA A 82 -38.82 7.11 7.47
CA ALA A 82 -39.59 7.81 8.50
C ALA A 82 -40.37 6.86 9.41
N ARG A 83 -40.96 5.79 8.87
CA ARG A 83 -41.62 4.72 9.64
C ARG A 83 -40.60 3.97 10.50
N GLU A 84 -39.46 3.59 9.94
CA GLU A 84 -38.44 2.80 10.63
C GLU A 84 -37.66 3.57 11.69
N LYS A 85 -37.24 4.81 11.39
CA LYS A 85 -36.38 5.61 12.27
C LYS A 85 -37.15 6.48 13.24
N LEU A 86 -38.34 6.95 12.84
CA LEU A 86 -39.11 7.93 13.60
C LEU A 86 -40.47 7.40 14.04
N GLY A 87 -40.89 6.20 13.62
CA GLY A 87 -42.21 5.66 13.94
C GLY A 87 -43.36 6.49 13.35
N LEU A 88 -43.12 7.29 12.31
CA LEU A 88 -44.15 8.15 11.73
C LEU A 88 -45.15 7.33 10.92
N VAL A 89 -46.43 7.71 10.96
CA VAL A 89 -47.50 7.09 10.18
C VAL A 89 -48.29 8.16 9.43
N ARG A 90 -49.01 7.77 8.36
CA ARG A 90 -49.84 8.73 7.62
C ARG A 90 -51.05 9.13 8.46
N LYS A 91 -51.63 10.28 8.13
CA LYS A 91 -52.86 10.75 8.76
C LYS A 91 -53.97 9.71 8.55
N GLY A 92 -54.52 9.19 9.64
CA GLY A 92 -55.58 8.17 9.63
C GLY A 92 -55.08 6.73 9.82
N GLU A 93 -53.77 6.51 9.91
CA GLU A 93 -53.18 5.23 10.29
C GLU A 93 -52.94 5.16 11.82
N ILE A 94 -52.92 3.94 12.37
CA ILE A 94 -52.66 3.68 13.80
C ILE A 94 -51.36 2.87 13.90
N LEU A 95 -50.41 3.32 14.72
CA LEU A 95 -49.19 2.59 15.01
C LEU A 95 -49.45 1.48 16.04
N ILE A 96 -49.10 0.23 15.72
CA ILE A 96 -49.21 -0.92 16.61
C ILE A 96 -47.80 -1.38 16.98
N ALA A 97 -47.41 -1.19 18.23
CA ALA A 97 -46.16 -1.72 18.77
C ALA A 97 -46.41 -3.09 19.43
N PRO A 98 -45.49 -4.06 19.29
CA PRO A 98 -45.59 -5.32 20.01
C PRO A 98 -45.53 -5.05 21.52
N LYS A 99 -46.40 -5.72 22.28
CA LYS A 99 -46.39 -5.66 23.75
C LYS A 99 -45.14 -6.38 24.23
N GLU A 100 -44.23 -5.66 24.91
CA GLU A 100 -43.14 -6.31 25.65
C GLU A 100 -43.76 -7.29 26.65
N SER A 101 -43.37 -8.56 26.53
CA SER A 101 -43.72 -9.56 27.53
C SER A 101 -42.81 -9.29 28.73
N GLU A 102 -43.40 -8.83 29.82
CA GLU A 102 -42.73 -8.81 31.12
C GLU A 102 -42.35 -10.25 31.48
N ASN A 103 -41.05 -10.54 31.50
CA ASN A 103 -40.46 -11.71 32.13
C ASN A 103 -39.98 -11.32 33.53
#